data_AF-A0A1Y5DXC3-F1
#
_entry.id   AF-A0A1Y5DXC3-F1
#
_cell.length_a   1.000
_cell.length_b   1.000
_cell.length_c   1.000
_cell.angle_alpha   90.00
_cell.angle_beta   90.00
_cell.angle_gamma   90.00
#
_symmetry.space_group_name_H-M   'P 1'
#
loop_
_entity.id
_entity.type
_entity.pdbx_description
1 polymer ?
#
loop_
_entity_poly.entity_id
_entity_poly.type
_entity_poly.pdbx_seq_one_letter_code
_entity_poly.pdbx_strand_id
1 'polypeptide(L)' 'TSPCVRNCCLDDDNICMGCFRSMDEILQWRDASGQQQKEILKAAKIRKAAHQLKYKSASTPDNQNKYSNKN' A
#
# COMPACT_ATOMS: atom_id res chain seq x y z
N THR A 1 15.44 -7.05 -1.05
CA THR A 1 14.98 -6.27 0.14
C THR A 1 13.52 -5.87 -0.08
N SER A 2 12.61 -6.10 0.89
CA SER A 2 11.18 -5.74 0.73
C SER A 2 10.98 -4.24 0.97
N PRO A 3 10.34 -3.48 0.07
CA PRO A 3 10.17 -2.03 0.20
C PRO A 3 9.04 -1.67 1.19
N CYS A 4 9.06 -2.25 2.39
CA CYS A 4 8.09 -1.97 3.45
C CYS A 4 8.43 -0.63 4.14
N VAL A 5 7.47 0.29 4.19
CA VAL A 5 7.64 1.62 4.80
C VAL A 5 7.38 1.64 6.31
N ARG A 6 7.22 0.46 6.95
CA ARG A 6 6.96 0.28 8.41
C ARG A 6 5.77 1.08 8.99
N ASN A 7 4.91 1.60 8.14
CA ASN A 7 3.67 2.26 8.51
C ASN A 7 2.50 1.44 7.95
N CYS A 8 2.23 0.30 8.58
CA CYS A 8 1.22 -0.65 8.16
C CYS A 8 -0.08 -0.44 8.94
N CYS A 9 -1.09 0.12 8.28
CA CYS A 9 -2.48 0.00 8.68
C CYS A 9 -3.17 -0.84 7.59
N LEU A 10 -3.73 -2.00 7.95
CA LEU A 10 -4.54 -2.80 7.04
C LEU A 10 -5.96 -2.22 7.00
N ASP A 11 -6.59 -2.23 5.82
CA ASP A 11 -8.03 -2.01 5.69
C ASP A 11 -8.82 -3.32 5.89
N ASP A 12 -10.14 -3.24 5.73
CA ASP A 12 -11.05 -4.39 5.88
C ASP A 12 -10.79 -5.49 4.83
N ASP A 13 -10.17 -5.14 3.69
CA ASP A 13 -9.78 -6.05 2.62
C ASP A 13 -8.35 -6.61 2.82
N ASN A 14 -7.76 -6.43 4.00
CA ASN A 14 -6.39 -6.80 4.32
C ASN A 14 -5.33 -6.16 3.40
N ILE A 15 -5.63 -5.00 2.82
CA ILE A 15 -4.68 -4.20 2.06
C ILE A 15 -3.98 -3.22 2.98
N CYS A 16 -2.65 -3.26 2.96
CA CYS A 16 -1.84 -2.29 3.68
C CYS A 16 -2.00 -0.91 3.04
N MET A 17 -2.58 0.04 3.75
CA MET A 17 -2.78 1.41 3.27
C MET A 17 -1.46 2.16 3.01
N GLY A 18 -0.35 1.72 3.64
CA GLY A 18 0.97 2.32 3.44
C GLY A 18 1.66 1.87 2.17
N CYS A 19 1.72 0.56 1.94
CA CYS A 19 2.44 -0.03 0.80
C CYS A 19 1.52 -0.59 -0.30
N PHE A 20 0.21 -0.55 -0.09
CA PHE A 20 -0.87 -1.01 -0.98
C PHE A 20 -0.75 -2.47 -1.44
N ARG A 21 -0.03 -3.28 -0.68
CA ARG A 21 0.03 -4.74 -0.86
C ARG A 21 -0.97 -5.42 0.08
N SER A 22 -1.52 -6.55 -0.34
CA SER A 22 -2.33 -7.37 0.56
C SER A 22 -1.46 -8.06 1.60
N MET A 23 -2.07 -8.50 2.69
CA MET A 23 -1.38 -9.29 3.71
C MET A 23 -0.76 -10.56 3.12
N ASP A 24 -1.47 -11.27 2.25
CA ASP A 24 -0.95 -12.45 1.55
C ASP A 24 0.27 -12.13 0.69
N GLU A 25 0.22 -11.01 -0.06
CA GLU A 25 1.34 -10.54 -0.88
C GLU A 25 2.58 -10.18 -0.03
N ILE A 26 2.36 -9.67 1.19
CA ILE A 26 3.43 -9.35 2.14
C ILE A 26 4.05 -10.63 2.71
N LEU A 27 3.22 -11.60 3.09
CA LEU A 27 3.65 -12.90 3.62
C LEU A 27 4.44 -13.69 2.56
N GLN A 28 3.91 -13.80 1.34
CA GLN A 28 4.53 -14.55 0.25
C GLN A 28 5.74 -13.83 -0.38
N TRP A 29 6.02 -12.57 -0.02
CA TRP A 29 7.04 -11.75 -0.71
C TRP A 29 8.42 -12.40 -0.72
N ARG A 30 8.81 -13.08 0.37
CA ARG A 30 10.11 -13.75 0.48
C ARG A 30 10.22 -14.96 -0.44
N ASP A 31 9.11 -15.65 -0.67
CA ASP A 31 9.03 -16.87 -1.47
C ASP A 31 8.61 -16.59 -2.93
N ALA A 32 8.13 -15.38 -3.20
CA ALA A 32 7.74 -14.93 -4.53
C ALA A 32 8.96 -14.81 -5.46
N SER A 33 8.83 -15.37 -6.66
CA SER A 33 9.80 -15.20 -7.74
C SER A 33 9.92 -13.74 -8.17
N GLY A 34 11.02 -13.38 -8.84
CA GLY A 34 11.21 -12.01 -9.32
C GLY A 34 10.10 -11.51 -10.25
N GLN A 35 9.43 -12.41 -10.98
CA GLN A 35 8.27 -12.09 -11.81
C GLN A 35 7.05 -11.77 -10.93
N GLN A 36 6.74 -12.63 -9.96
CA GLN A 36 5.64 -12.42 -9.01
C GLN A 36 5.84 -11.13 -8.19
N GLN A 37 7.07 -10.86 -7.75
CA GLN A 37 7.40 -9.61 -7.05
C GLN A 37 7.07 -8.37 -7.91
N LYS A 38 7.36 -8.40 -9.22
CA LYS A 38 7.01 -7.31 -10.14
C LYS A 38 5.50 -7.15 -10.28
N GLU A 39 4.77 -8.26 -10.37
CA GLU A 39 3.30 -8.25 -10.48
C GLU A 39 2.65 -7.67 -9.22
N ILE A 40 3.10 -8.11 -8.04
CA ILE A 40 2.66 -7.57 -6.74
C ILE A 40 2.89 -6.06 -6.67
N LEU A 41 4.07 -5.58 -7.08
CA LEU A 41 4.37 -4.15 -7.10
C LEU A 41 3.50 -3.38 -8.11
N LYS A 42 3.18 -3.97 -9.25
CA LYS A 42 2.28 -3.36 -10.25
C LYS A 42 0.86 -3.24 -9.70
N ALA A 43 0.33 -4.30 -9.10
CA ALA A 43 -0.98 -4.31 -8.46
C ALA A 43 -1.05 -3.26 -7.32
N ALA A 44 -0.03 -3.21 -6.47
CA ALA A 44 0.06 -2.23 -5.39
C ALA A 44 0.06 -0.77 -5.90
N LYS A 45 0.77 -0.48 -7.00
CA LYS A 45 0.73 0.84 -7.64
C LYS A 45 -0.66 1.21 -8.14
N ILE A 46 -1.38 0.27 -8.74
CA ILE A 46 -2.75 0.48 -9.22
C ILE A 46 -3.68 0.78 -8.05
N ARG A 47 -3.64 -0.01 -6.98
CA ARG A 47 -4.43 0.22 -5.75
C ARG A 47 -4.13 1.59 -5.13
N LYS A 48 -2.85 1.98 -5.05
CA LYS A 48 -2.43 3.31 -4.61
C LYS A 48 -3.03 4.42 -5.46
N ALA A 49 -2.97 4.30 -6.79
CA ALA A 49 -3.51 5.31 -7.71
C ALA A 49 -5.05 5.41 -7.58
N ALA A 50 -5.75 4.28 -7.48
CA ALA A 50 -7.20 4.26 -7.28
C ALA A 50 -7.60 4.91 -5.95
N HIS A 51 -6.88 4.60 -4.87
CA HIS A 51 -7.06 5.26 -3.57
C HIS A 51 -6.82 6.77 -3.68
N GLN A 52 -5.71 7.19 -4.30
CA GLN A 52 -5.42 8.60 -4.52
C GLN A 52 -6.50 9.31 -5.33
N LEU A 53 -7.06 8.69 -6.38
CA LEU A 53 -8.15 9.26 -7.17
C LEU A 53 -9.43 9.42 -6.35
N LYS A 54 -9.78 8.41 -5.54
CA LYS A 54 -10.99 8.43 -4.70
C LYS A 54 -10.97 9.55 -3.66
N TYR A 55 -9.80 9.91 -3.13
CA TYR A 55 -9.64 10.93 -2.09
C TYR A 55 -8.95 12.22 -2.59
N LYS A 56 -8.74 12.38 -3.91
CA LYS A 56 -7.96 13.49 -4.51
C LYS A 56 -8.64 14.86 -4.44
N SER A 57 -9.93 14.92 -4.11
CA SER A 57 -10.68 16.18 -4.04
C SER A 57 -10.47 16.96 -2.73
N ALA A 58 -9.63 16.49 -1.80
CA ALA A 58 -9.42 17.16 -0.51
C ALA A 58 -7.98 17.14 0.06
N SER A 59 -6.93 17.00 -0.75
CA SER A 59 -5.56 17.07 -0.19
C SER A 59 -4.51 17.53 -1.20
N THR A 60 -3.95 18.70 -0.88
CA THR A 60 -2.74 19.34 -1.38
C THR A 60 -1.52 18.40 -1.45
N PRO A 61 -0.54 18.67 -2.32
CA PRO A 61 0.68 17.89 -2.39
C PRO A 61 1.61 18.25 -1.22
N ASP A 62 2.29 17.24 -0.70
CA ASP A 62 3.42 17.30 0.22
C ASP A 62 3.09 17.56 1.70
N ASN A 63 3.07 16.48 2.49
CA ASN A 63 4.07 16.25 3.54
C ASN A 63 3.69 14.96 4.31
N GLN A 64 4.69 14.10 4.50
CA GLN A 64 4.62 12.87 5.26
C GLN A 64 4.20 13.13 6.71
N ASN A 65 2.92 13.08 7.07
CA ASN A 65 2.53 12.60 8.40
C ASN A 65 1.02 12.46 8.60
N LYS A 66 0.66 11.49 9.43
CA LYS A 66 -0.65 11.32 10.09
C LYS A 66 -1.71 10.64 9.25
N TYR A 67 -1.53 9.33 9.11
CA TYR A 67 -2.63 8.39 9.29
C TYR A 67 -3.47 8.85 10.48
N SER A 68 -4.74 9.09 10.19
CA SER A 68 -5.76 9.66 11.05
C SER A 68 -5.80 8.95 12.40
N ASN A 69 -5.58 9.70 13.48
CA ASN A 69 -6.08 9.29 14.78
C ASN A 69 -7.52 9.79 14.87
N LYS A 70 -8.47 8.86 14.78
CA LYS A 70 -9.89 9.08 15.12
C LYS A 70 -9.95 9.34 16.63
N ASN A 71 -10.51 10.48 17.02
CA ASN A 71 -11.25 10.60 18.26
C ASN A 71 -12.46 11.51 18.01
#